data_AF-K0KJD5-F1
#
_entry.id   AF-K0KJD5-F1
#
_cell.length_a   1.000
_cell.length_b   1.000
_cell.length_c   1.000
_cell.angle_alpha   90.00
_cell.angle_beta   90.00
_cell.angle_gamma   90.00
#
_symmetry.space_group_name_H-M   'P 1'
#
loop_
_entity.id
_entity.type
_entity.pdbx_description
1 polymer ?
#
loop_
_entity_poly.entity_id
_entity_poly.type
_entity_poly.pdbx_seq_one_letter_code
_entity_poly.pdbx_strand_id
1 'polypeptide(L)'
;MSRRFVRSIRNISATPAEIKIKSATSNDSFGPTTSDLNEIALLTMDNKHLRQIITVLTKRLNDSTKNWRHILKSLTVIQYCLLAGSTEFVYWVQNNSYLIKTLKEFQWKDSNEIAYQIRSKAKKITSLLKDDNLLQSKRANYHIYRTKMSQPSSGKRSSLDITRTDDLNVQSLESPIKLTSDAPWSRATKSMEIRRSIDWDGNRNVGRGSDEISRILANIDEE
;
A
#
# COMPACT_ATOMS: atom_id res chain seq x y z
N MET A 1 16.83 -33.73 -3.38
CA MET A 1 15.78 -33.36 -2.41
C MET A 1 15.36 -31.91 -2.62
N SER A 2 14.07 -31.65 -2.86
CA SER A 2 13.53 -30.30 -3.11
C SER A 2 13.72 -29.39 -1.89
N ARG A 3 14.22 -28.16 -2.10
CA ARG A 3 14.36 -27.12 -1.06
C ARG A 3 13.04 -26.77 -0.35
N ARG A 4 11.90 -27.18 -0.91
CA ARG A 4 10.57 -27.07 -0.28
C ARG A 4 10.37 -28.11 0.82
N PHE A 5 10.88 -29.33 0.65
CA PHE A 5 10.68 -30.42 1.61
C PHE A 5 11.51 -30.22 2.89
N VAL A 6 12.74 -29.71 2.75
CA VAL A 6 13.65 -29.47 3.90
C VAL A 6 13.17 -28.32 4.81
N ARG A 7 12.26 -27.45 4.33
CA ARG A 7 11.59 -26.42 5.18
C ARG A 7 10.45 -26.99 6.01
N SER A 8 9.81 -28.09 5.57
CA SER A 8 8.65 -28.67 6.23
C SER A 8 8.99 -29.27 7.60
N ILE A 9 10.18 -29.88 7.74
CA ILE A 9 10.58 -30.59 8.96
C ILE A 9 11.03 -29.62 10.08
N ARG A 10 11.42 -28.38 9.74
CA ARG A 10 11.80 -27.34 10.72
C ARG A 10 10.61 -26.51 11.23
N ASN A 11 9.39 -26.89 10.84
CA ASN A 11 8.17 -26.11 11.02
C ASN A 11 7.25 -26.64 12.12
N ILE A 12 7.65 -27.70 12.84
CA ILE A 12 6.82 -28.38 13.84
C ILE A 12 6.69 -27.57 15.14
N SER A 13 7.60 -26.61 15.38
CA SER A 13 7.55 -25.67 16.52
C SER A 13 7.29 -24.21 16.12
N ALA A 14 7.09 -23.92 14.82
CA ALA A 14 6.90 -22.57 14.34
C ALA A 14 5.43 -22.14 14.49
N THR A 15 5.19 -20.98 15.08
CA THR A 15 3.82 -20.45 15.24
C THR A 15 3.26 -19.97 13.91
N PRO A 16 1.92 -19.84 13.78
CA PRO A 16 1.28 -19.29 12.58
C PRO A 16 1.87 -17.95 12.16
N ALA A 17 2.15 -17.06 13.13
CA ALA A 17 2.77 -15.77 12.85
C ALA A 17 4.17 -15.88 12.26
N GLU A 18 4.99 -16.79 12.80
CA GLU A 18 6.35 -17.02 12.31
C GLU A 18 6.34 -17.61 10.88
N ILE A 19 5.45 -18.56 10.61
CA ILE A 19 5.27 -19.14 9.27
C ILE A 19 4.86 -18.06 8.28
N LYS A 20 3.86 -17.24 8.65
CA LYS A 20 3.31 -16.20 7.79
C LYS A 20 4.36 -15.15 7.45
N ILE A 21 5.05 -14.59 8.44
CA ILE A 21 6.10 -13.58 8.18
C ILE A 21 7.27 -14.14 7.38
N LYS A 22 7.67 -15.39 7.61
CA LYS A 22 8.74 -16.05 6.84
C LYS A 22 8.34 -16.28 5.38
N SER A 23 7.07 -16.59 5.13
CA SER A 23 6.53 -16.76 3.78
C SER A 23 6.43 -15.42 3.03
N ALA A 24 5.92 -14.38 3.69
CA ALA A 24 5.79 -13.03 3.14
C ALA A 24 7.14 -12.37 2.82
N THR A 25 8.18 -12.71 3.61
CA THR A 25 9.56 -12.21 3.42
C THR A 25 10.49 -13.25 2.79
N SER A 26 9.94 -14.23 2.08
CA SER A 26 10.71 -15.26 1.38
C SER A 26 11.51 -14.71 0.18
N ASN A 27 12.50 -15.47 -0.30
CA ASN A 27 13.28 -15.11 -1.49
C ASN A 27 12.55 -15.38 -2.83
N ASP A 28 11.26 -15.72 -2.79
CA ASP A 28 10.47 -16.02 -3.98
C ASP A 28 10.31 -14.77 -4.87
N SER A 29 10.02 -14.95 -6.16
CA SER A 29 9.92 -13.82 -7.12
C SER A 29 8.73 -12.91 -6.87
N PHE A 30 7.69 -13.43 -6.20
CA PHE A 30 6.45 -12.71 -5.94
C PHE A 30 6.49 -12.03 -4.58
N GLY A 31 6.00 -10.79 -4.51
CA GLY A 31 5.87 -10.04 -3.26
C GLY A 31 4.77 -10.62 -2.35
N PRO A 32 4.70 -10.16 -1.08
CA PRO A 32 3.59 -10.50 -0.20
C PRO A 32 2.28 -9.94 -0.77
N THR A 33 1.21 -10.73 -0.70
CA THR A 33 -0.11 -10.25 -1.14
C THR A 33 -0.72 -9.30 -0.12
N THR A 34 -1.67 -8.47 -0.53
CA THR A 34 -2.44 -7.60 0.39
C THR A 34 -3.13 -8.39 1.50
N SER A 35 -3.56 -9.62 1.20
CA SER A 35 -4.13 -10.53 2.21
C SER A 35 -3.10 -10.94 3.24
N ASP A 36 -1.87 -11.28 2.81
CA ASP A 36 -0.79 -11.65 3.72
C ASP A 36 -0.41 -10.49 4.63
N LEU A 37 -0.31 -9.28 4.07
CA LEU A 37 0.00 -8.06 4.81
C LEU A 37 -1.07 -7.74 5.87
N ASN A 38 -2.35 -7.88 5.51
CA ASN A 38 -3.47 -7.72 6.43
C ASN A 38 -3.40 -8.70 7.60
N GLU A 39 -3.18 -9.98 7.31
CA GLU A 39 -3.11 -11.02 8.34
C GLU A 39 -1.92 -10.79 9.28
N ILE A 40 -0.75 -10.43 8.72
CA ILE A 40 0.44 -10.08 9.53
C ILE A 40 0.14 -8.87 10.42
N ALA A 41 -0.51 -7.83 9.90
CA ALA A 41 -0.87 -6.65 10.68
C ALA A 41 -1.81 -7.00 11.85
N LEU A 42 -2.79 -7.87 11.64
CA LEU A 42 -3.65 -8.36 12.73
C LEU A 42 -2.87 -9.17 13.77
N LEU A 43 -1.94 -10.01 13.33
CA LEU A 43 -1.09 -10.79 14.24
C LEU A 43 -0.17 -9.92 15.10
N THR A 44 0.17 -8.69 14.66
CA THR A 44 0.96 -7.76 15.50
C THR A 44 0.23 -7.29 16.76
N MET A 45 -1.09 -7.47 16.86
CA MET A 45 -1.89 -7.10 18.03
C MET A 45 -1.64 -8.01 19.23
N ASP A 46 -1.19 -9.25 19.00
CA ASP A 46 -0.76 -10.14 20.07
C ASP A 46 0.75 -9.98 20.33
N ASN A 47 1.10 -9.59 21.55
CA ASN A 47 2.47 -9.42 22.01
C ASN A 47 3.37 -10.65 21.77
N LYS A 48 2.83 -11.88 21.86
CA LYS A 48 3.62 -13.09 21.59
C LYS A 48 3.99 -13.20 20.12
N HIS A 49 3.02 -13.02 19.23
CA HIS A 49 3.23 -13.07 17.78
C HIS A 49 4.08 -11.90 17.29
N LEU A 50 3.87 -10.70 17.85
CA LEU A 50 4.66 -9.50 17.56
C LEU A 50 6.16 -9.75 17.76
N ARG A 51 6.57 -10.35 18.89
CA ARG A 51 8.00 -10.67 19.15
C ARG A 51 8.59 -11.59 18.08
N GLN A 52 7.82 -12.54 17.57
CA GLN A 52 8.27 -13.46 16.52
C GLN A 52 8.38 -12.75 15.17
N ILE A 53 7.41 -11.91 14.82
CA ILE A 53 7.42 -11.07 13.62
C ILE A 53 8.64 -10.16 13.62
N ILE A 54 8.87 -9.44 14.72
CA ILE A 54 10.05 -8.58 14.93
C ILE A 54 11.34 -9.38 14.74
N THR A 55 11.45 -10.54 15.38
CA THR A 55 12.65 -11.39 15.29
C THR A 55 12.98 -11.78 13.85
N VAL A 56 11.96 -12.10 13.05
CA VAL A 56 12.16 -12.42 11.63
C VAL A 56 12.54 -11.17 10.84
N LEU A 57 11.83 -10.05 11.01
CA LEU A 57 12.12 -8.80 10.30
C LEU A 57 13.54 -8.30 10.55
N THR A 58 13.99 -8.27 11.80
CA THR A 58 15.37 -7.85 12.15
C THR A 58 16.42 -8.70 11.43
N LYS A 59 16.22 -10.03 11.40
CA LYS A 59 17.13 -10.94 10.69
C LYS A 59 17.14 -10.69 9.18
N ARG A 60 15.99 -10.35 8.59
CA ARG A 60 15.84 -10.13 7.14
C ARG A 60 16.36 -8.77 6.68
N LEU A 61 16.26 -7.74 7.53
CA LEU A 61 16.81 -6.41 7.25
C LEU A 61 18.34 -6.39 7.31
N ASN A 62 18.94 -7.18 8.19
CA ASN A 62 20.39 -7.33 8.34
C ASN A 62 20.99 -8.44 7.46
N ASP A 63 20.26 -8.93 6.47
CA ASP A 63 20.75 -9.97 5.56
C ASP A 63 21.77 -9.39 4.55
N SER A 64 22.52 -10.27 3.89
CA SER A 64 23.47 -9.88 2.84
C SER A 64 22.75 -9.12 1.71
N THR A 65 23.44 -8.17 1.08
CA THR A 65 22.93 -7.42 -0.08
C THR A 65 22.56 -8.33 -1.26
N LYS A 66 23.13 -9.54 -1.34
CA LYS A 66 22.73 -10.59 -2.29
C LYS A 66 21.29 -11.07 -2.09
N ASN A 67 20.78 -11.01 -0.87
CA ASN A 67 19.42 -11.39 -0.48
C ASN A 67 18.47 -10.17 -0.48
N TRP A 68 18.60 -9.29 -1.48
CA TRP A 68 17.82 -8.05 -1.60
C TRP A 68 16.30 -8.25 -1.50
N ARG A 69 15.77 -9.41 -1.90
CA ARG A 69 14.32 -9.71 -1.79
C ARG A 69 13.86 -9.80 -0.35
N HIS A 70 14.68 -10.36 0.54
CA HIS A 70 14.38 -10.38 1.97
C HIS A 70 14.24 -8.95 2.50
N ILE A 71 15.17 -8.07 2.12
CA ILE A 71 15.20 -6.66 2.54
C ILE A 71 13.98 -5.93 1.97
N LEU A 72 13.76 -5.99 0.65
CA LEU A 72 12.68 -5.29 -0.04
C LEU A 72 11.29 -5.70 0.47
N LYS A 73 11.06 -7.00 0.65
CA LYS A 73 9.79 -7.51 1.16
C LYS A 73 9.60 -7.17 2.65
N SER A 74 10.66 -7.20 3.45
CA SER A 74 10.59 -6.79 4.86
C SER A 74 10.24 -5.31 5.00
N LEU A 75 10.84 -4.43 4.19
CA LEU A 75 10.47 -3.01 4.15
C LEU A 75 9.00 -2.83 3.73
N THR A 76 8.50 -3.66 2.81
CA THR A 76 7.09 -3.61 2.40
C THR A 76 6.14 -4.02 3.54
N VAL A 77 6.48 -5.06 4.30
CA VAL A 77 5.72 -5.45 5.50
C VAL A 77 5.75 -4.33 6.55
N ILE A 78 6.92 -3.75 6.83
CA ILE A 78 7.07 -2.68 7.82
C ILE A 78 6.25 -1.45 7.42
N GLN A 79 6.35 -1.02 6.17
CA GLN A 79 5.59 0.13 5.65
C GLN A 79 4.07 -0.06 5.87
N TYR A 80 3.57 -1.26 5.62
CA TYR A 80 2.16 -1.58 5.81
C TYR A 80 1.76 -1.63 7.30
N CYS A 81 2.54 -2.34 8.12
CA CYS A 81 2.28 -2.47 9.56
C CYS A 81 2.40 -1.14 10.31
N LEU A 82 3.17 -0.16 9.81
CA LEU A 82 3.18 1.19 10.36
C LEU A 82 1.81 1.89 10.25
N LEU A 83 0.99 1.53 9.26
CA LEU A 83 -0.35 2.10 9.09
C LEU A 83 -1.43 1.23 9.74
N ALA A 84 -1.34 -0.09 9.58
CA ALA A 84 -2.41 -1.02 9.94
C ALA A 84 -2.14 -1.89 11.18
N GLY A 85 -0.89 -1.97 11.63
CA GLY A 85 -0.45 -2.83 12.73
C GLY A 85 -0.62 -2.20 14.11
N SER A 86 -0.13 -2.88 15.15
CA SER A 86 -0.22 -2.44 16.54
C SER A 86 0.62 -1.20 16.84
N THR A 87 0.25 -0.45 17.88
CA THR A 87 1.03 0.68 18.41
C THR A 87 2.41 0.25 18.88
N GLU A 88 2.52 -0.94 19.45
CA GLU A 88 3.74 -1.56 19.94
C GLU A 88 4.70 -1.87 18.79
N PHE A 89 4.17 -2.26 17.63
CA PHE A 89 4.98 -2.41 16.43
C PHE A 89 5.56 -1.06 15.98
N VAL A 90 4.76 0.02 15.98
CA VAL A 90 5.24 1.36 15.64
C VAL A 90 6.35 1.81 16.60
N TYR A 91 6.13 1.65 17.91
CA TYR A 91 7.12 1.97 18.93
C TYR A 91 8.43 1.20 18.72
N TRP A 92 8.34 -0.10 18.43
CA TRP A 92 9.52 -0.90 18.11
C TRP A 92 10.27 -0.38 16.88
N VAL A 93 9.56 0.00 15.81
CA VAL A 93 10.19 0.54 14.59
C VAL A 93 10.86 1.89 14.86
N GLN A 94 10.25 2.78 15.66
CA GLN A 94 10.85 4.07 16.06
C GLN A 94 12.17 3.84 16.81
N ASN A 95 12.17 2.96 17.82
CA ASN A 95 13.36 2.62 18.60
C ASN A 95 14.46 1.94 17.77
N ASN A 96 14.08 1.20 16.73
CA ASN A 96 15.02 0.49 15.85
C ASN A 96 15.16 1.16 14.48
N SER A 97 14.91 2.49 14.40
CA SER A 97 14.94 3.24 13.14
C SER A 97 16.30 3.18 12.43
N TYR A 98 17.39 2.89 13.15
CA TYR A 98 18.72 2.68 12.58
C TYR A 98 18.75 1.54 11.55
N LEU A 99 17.99 0.45 11.75
CA LEU A 99 17.90 -0.68 10.81
C LEU A 99 17.37 -0.27 9.44
N ILE A 100 16.53 0.75 9.40
CA ILE A 100 15.93 1.28 8.16
C ILE A 100 16.81 2.39 7.58
N LYS A 101 17.41 3.23 8.43
CA LYS A 101 18.28 4.33 8.00
C LYS A 101 19.49 3.83 7.21
N THR A 102 20.07 2.70 7.57
CA THR A 102 21.20 2.08 6.84
C THR A 102 20.83 1.66 5.41
N LEU A 103 19.55 1.39 5.13
CA LEU A 103 19.06 0.95 3.83
C LEU A 103 18.77 2.12 2.86
N LYS A 104 18.87 3.37 3.32
CA LYS A 104 18.66 4.57 2.48
C LYS A 104 19.72 4.74 1.39
N GLU A 105 20.89 4.17 1.60
CA GLU A 105 22.03 4.19 0.68
C GLU A 105 22.33 2.79 0.16
N PHE A 106 21.35 1.88 0.22
CA PHE A 106 21.50 0.51 -0.26
C PHE A 106 21.96 0.47 -1.72
N GLN A 107 22.95 -0.37 -1.99
CA GLN A 107 23.50 -0.62 -3.32
C GLN A 107 23.45 -2.11 -3.64
N TRP A 108 23.16 -2.43 -4.90
CA TRP A 108 23.26 -3.77 -5.43
C TRP A 108 23.83 -3.72 -6.84
N LYS A 109 24.83 -4.57 -7.10
CA LYS A 109 25.65 -4.53 -8.32
C LYS A 109 24.88 -4.91 -9.58
N ASP A 110 23.88 -5.78 -9.46
CA ASP A 110 23.26 -6.40 -10.63
C ASP A 110 22.06 -5.58 -11.17
N SER A 111 21.44 -4.72 -10.35
CA SER A 111 20.36 -3.81 -10.80
C SER A 111 20.25 -2.58 -9.91
N ASN A 112 20.41 -1.42 -10.53
CA ASN A 112 20.24 -0.12 -9.88
C ASN A 112 18.75 0.18 -9.61
N GLU A 113 17.84 -0.34 -10.43
CA GLU A 113 16.39 -0.16 -10.28
C GLU A 113 15.91 -0.80 -8.96
N ILE A 114 16.37 -2.02 -8.67
CA ILE A 114 16.03 -2.71 -7.42
C ILE A 114 16.67 -2.00 -6.22
N ALA A 115 17.91 -1.54 -6.34
CA ALA A 115 18.53 -0.72 -5.30
C ALA A 115 17.75 0.59 -5.09
N TYR A 116 17.27 1.24 -6.14
CA TYR A 116 16.43 2.44 -6.06
C TYR A 116 15.11 2.16 -5.35
N GLN A 117 14.43 1.04 -5.65
CA GLN A 117 13.19 0.66 -4.97
C GLN A 117 13.38 0.49 -3.45
N ILE A 118 14.45 -0.18 -3.03
CA ILE A 118 14.78 -0.37 -1.61
C ILE A 118 15.04 0.99 -0.95
N ARG A 119 15.87 1.84 -1.57
CA ARG A 119 16.19 3.18 -1.05
C ARG A 119 14.94 4.05 -0.96
N SER A 120 14.08 4.02 -1.97
CA SER A 120 12.82 4.78 -2.01
C SER A 120 11.90 4.37 -0.85
N LYS A 121 11.67 3.06 -0.64
CA LYS A 121 10.89 2.56 0.50
C LYS A 121 11.51 2.92 1.85
N ALA A 122 12.82 2.78 2.01
CA ALA A 122 13.51 3.15 3.25
C ALA A 122 13.36 4.65 3.56
N LYS A 123 13.46 5.52 2.54
CA LYS A 123 13.24 6.96 2.68
C LYS A 123 11.81 7.28 3.08
N LYS A 124 10.81 6.66 2.44
CA LYS A 124 9.39 6.83 2.80
C LYS A 124 9.11 6.45 4.24
N ILE A 125 9.58 5.27 4.66
CA ILE A 125 9.42 4.81 6.06
C ILE A 125 10.12 5.77 7.02
N THR A 126 11.36 6.18 6.72
CA THR A 126 12.08 7.14 7.58
C THR A 126 11.36 8.47 7.66
N SER A 127 10.71 8.94 6.58
CA SER A 127 9.91 10.17 6.59
C SER A 127 8.70 10.05 7.51
N LEU A 128 8.01 8.91 7.49
CA LEU A 128 6.89 8.64 8.38
C LEU A 128 7.32 8.59 9.86
N LEU A 129 8.50 8.04 10.15
CA LEU A 129 9.01 7.93 11.53
C LEU A 129 9.57 9.23 12.10
N LYS A 130 9.74 10.28 11.28
CA LYS A 130 10.25 11.58 11.75
C LYS A 130 9.16 12.45 12.35
N ASP A 131 7.92 12.29 11.89
CA ASP A 131 6.78 13.10 12.30
C ASP A 131 5.66 12.19 12.82
N ASP A 132 5.57 12.14 14.15
CA ASP A 132 4.59 11.30 14.84
C ASP A 132 3.15 11.76 14.60
N ASN A 133 2.92 13.07 14.42
CA ASN A 133 1.59 13.62 14.14
C ASN A 133 1.12 13.21 12.75
N LEU A 134 2.02 13.29 11.76
CA LEU A 134 1.75 12.83 10.40
C LEU A 134 1.45 11.32 10.39
N LEU A 135 2.27 10.52 11.09
CA LEU A 135 2.07 9.08 11.16
C LEU A 135 0.73 8.73 11.82
N GLN A 136 0.40 9.38 12.94
CA GLN A 136 -0.86 9.15 13.64
C GLN A 136 -2.07 9.53 12.77
N SER A 137 -1.99 10.65 12.05
CA SER A 137 -3.03 11.09 11.10
C SER A 137 -3.22 10.08 9.97
N LYS A 138 -2.11 9.59 9.37
CA LYS A 138 -2.17 8.56 8.31
C LYS A 138 -2.76 7.25 8.82
N ARG A 139 -2.45 6.83 10.05
CA ARG A 139 -3.05 5.65 10.69
C ARG A 139 -4.55 5.82 10.93
N ALA A 140 -4.97 6.96 11.48
CA ALA A 140 -6.38 7.25 11.71
C ALA A 140 -7.18 7.21 10.39
N ASN A 141 -6.69 7.89 9.35
CA ASN A 141 -7.31 7.88 8.02
C ASN A 141 -7.40 6.47 7.42
N TYR A 142 -6.34 5.68 7.57
CA TYR A 142 -6.33 4.29 7.11
C TYR A 142 -7.43 3.45 7.76
N HIS A 143 -7.60 3.55 9.09
CA HIS A 143 -8.63 2.81 9.81
C HIS A 143 -10.05 3.29 9.47
N ILE A 144 -10.26 4.61 9.34
CA ILE A 144 -11.55 5.17 8.91
C ILE A 144 -11.94 4.62 7.54
N TYR A 145 -11.01 4.66 6.59
CA TYR A 145 -11.25 4.17 5.22
C TYR A 145 -11.57 2.67 5.21
N ARG A 146 -10.80 1.87 5.94
CA ARG A 146 -11.04 0.42 6.06
C ARG A 146 -12.42 0.12 6.63
N THR A 147 -12.86 0.86 7.65
CA THR A 147 -14.20 0.70 8.22
C THR A 147 -15.29 1.08 7.22
N LYS A 148 -15.13 2.18 6.48
CA LYS A 148 -16.07 2.59 5.42
C LYS A 148 -16.22 1.55 4.32
N MET A 149 -15.12 0.89 3.93
CA MET A 149 -15.15 -0.19 2.94
C MET A 149 -15.76 -1.49 3.46
N SER A 150 -15.61 -1.78 4.75
CA SER A 150 -16.15 -2.99 5.36
C SER A 150 -17.64 -2.90 5.65
N GLN A 151 -18.21 -1.70 5.68
CA GLN A 151 -19.65 -1.53 5.82
C GLN A 151 -20.31 -1.68 4.44
N PRO A 152 -21.19 -2.68 4.22
CA PRO A 152 -22.06 -2.66 3.05
C PRO A 152 -22.89 -1.38 3.16
N SER A 153 -22.97 -0.59 2.09
CA SER A 153 -23.75 0.64 2.06
C SER A 153 -25.21 0.33 2.40
N SER A 154 -25.58 0.46 3.67
CA SER A 154 -26.98 0.48 4.12
C SER A 154 -27.64 1.84 3.84
N GLY A 155 -26.95 2.72 3.12
CA GLY A 155 -27.53 3.88 2.48
C GLY A 155 -28.24 3.47 1.20
N LYS A 156 -29.57 3.55 1.20
CA LYS A 156 -30.35 3.75 -0.03
C LYS A 156 -29.63 4.83 -0.85
N ARG A 157 -28.95 4.46 -1.93
CA ARG A 157 -28.60 5.44 -2.96
C ARG A 157 -29.93 5.82 -3.60
N SER A 158 -30.55 6.93 -3.19
CA SER A 158 -31.70 7.48 -3.93
C SER A 158 -31.17 7.98 -5.27
N SER A 159 -31.11 7.07 -6.25
CA SER A 159 -30.82 7.41 -7.64
C SER A 159 -32.01 8.07 -8.34
N LEU A 160 -33.08 8.39 -7.61
CA LEU A 160 -34.34 8.92 -8.10
C LEU A 160 -34.87 9.96 -7.10
N ASP A 161 -34.29 11.15 -7.10
CA ASP A 161 -35.03 12.37 -6.76
C ASP A 161 -34.82 13.36 -7.91
N ILE A 162 -35.46 13.03 -9.03
CA ILE A 162 -35.96 14.02 -9.99
C ILE A 162 -37.47 13.96 -9.84
N THR A 163 -38.00 14.50 -8.75
CA THR A 163 -39.42 14.85 -8.68
C THR A 163 -39.57 16.27 -9.19
N ARG A 164 -40.00 16.34 -10.45
CA ARG A 164 -40.74 17.46 -11.04
C ARG A 164 -41.90 17.85 -10.12
N THR A 165 -42.08 19.15 -9.89
CA THR A 165 -43.35 19.91 -9.94
C THR A 165 -42.93 21.39 -9.96
N ASP A 166 -43.03 22.05 -11.11
CA ASP A 166 -44.12 22.97 -11.45
C ASP A 166 -43.87 24.37 -10.88
N ASP A 167 -43.40 25.27 -11.75
CA ASP A 167 -43.89 26.65 -11.84
C ASP A 167 -43.41 27.27 -13.17
N LEU A 168 -44.34 27.28 -14.12
CA LEU A 168 -44.26 28.06 -15.34
C LEU A 168 -44.54 29.52 -15.01
N ASN A 169 -43.54 30.40 -15.16
CA ASN A 169 -43.80 31.80 -15.48
C ASN A 169 -42.92 32.22 -16.66
N VAL A 170 -43.41 31.96 -17.86
CA VAL A 170 -42.80 32.39 -19.13
C VAL A 170 -43.51 33.66 -19.57
N GLN A 171 -42.88 34.80 -19.32
CA GLN A 171 -43.27 36.06 -19.93
C GLN A 171 -42.10 36.57 -20.79
N SER A 172 -42.24 36.30 -22.09
CA SER A 172 -41.78 37.08 -23.25
C SER A 172 -40.55 37.97 -23.08
N LEU A 173 -39.48 37.66 -23.81
CA LEU A 173 -38.77 38.61 -24.68
C LEU A 173 -37.94 37.84 -25.71
N GLU A 174 -38.24 38.10 -26.98
CA GLU A 174 -37.57 37.57 -28.16
C GLU A 174 -36.15 38.14 -28.31
N SER A 175 -35.17 37.28 -28.61
CA SER A 175 -34.15 37.54 -29.64
C SER A 175 -33.30 36.29 -29.91
N PRO A 176 -32.93 36.01 -31.18
CA PRO A 176 -32.24 34.78 -31.56
C PRO A 176 -30.74 34.86 -31.27
N ILE A 177 -30.24 34.07 -30.31
CA ILE A 177 -28.81 33.96 -30.05
C ILE A 177 -28.19 33.03 -31.11
N LYS A 178 -27.40 33.64 -32.00
CA LYS A 178 -26.62 32.98 -33.05
C LYS A 178 -25.63 32.01 -32.41
N LEU A 179 -25.59 30.79 -32.93
CA LEU A 179 -24.64 29.75 -32.56
C LEU A 179 -23.24 30.16 -33.05
N THR A 180 -22.47 30.85 -32.21
CA THR A 180 -21.05 31.08 -32.44
C THR A 180 -20.28 29.97 -31.73
N SER A 181 -19.59 29.13 -32.51
CA SER A 181 -18.53 28.28 -31.98
C SER A 181 -17.49 29.20 -31.37
N ASP A 182 -17.44 29.27 -30.04
CA ASP A 182 -16.26 29.59 -29.21
C ASP A 182 -16.75 29.95 -27.79
N ALA A 183 -16.72 28.97 -26.88
CA ALA A 183 -16.84 29.21 -25.45
C ALA A 183 -15.64 28.62 -24.69
N PRO A 184 -15.15 29.30 -23.64
CA PRO A 184 -13.73 29.30 -23.27
C PRO A 184 -13.46 28.33 -22.13
N TRP A 185 -13.16 27.09 -22.50
CA TRP A 185 -12.37 26.15 -21.69
C TRP A 185 -11.19 25.71 -22.58
N SER A 186 -10.18 26.59 -22.65
CA SER A 186 -8.89 26.24 -23.24
C SER A 186 -7.96 25.82 -22.12
N ARG A 187 -7.83 24.50 -21.92
CA ARG A 187 -6.60 23.83 -21.48
C ARG A 187 -6.72 22.31 -21.65
N ALA A 188 -6.82 21.86 -22.90
CA ALA A 188 -6.50 20.49 -23.24
C ALA A 188 -4.97 20.33 -23.21
N THR A 189 -4.47 19.58 -22.24
CA THR A 189 -3.05 19.23 -22.11
C THR A 189 -2.62 18.36 -23.28
N LYS A 190 -1.75 18.92 -24.12
CA LYS A 190 -0.90 18.19 -25.03
C LYS A 190 0.16 17.46 -24.19
N SER A 191 -0.06 16.19 -23.91
CA SER A 191 0.95 15.34 -23.27
C SER A 191 1.00 13.95 -23.87
N MET A 192 2.05 13.77 -24.69
CA MET A 192 2.86 12.57 -24.93
C MET A 192 2.22 11.34 -25.58
N GLU A 193 2.55 11.23 -26.87
CA GLU A 193 2.78 9.98 -27.58
C GLU A 193 3.72 9.03 -26.82
N ILE A 194 3.31 7.76 -26.81
CA ILE A 194 4.14 6.55 -27.03
C ILE A 194 5.34 6.38 -26.07
N ARG A 195 5.09 5.61 -25.00
CA ARG A 195 5.94 4.47 -24.64
C ARG A 195 5.07 3.24 -24.42
N ARG A 196 5.12 2.34 -25.41
CA ARG A 196 4.64 0.96 -25.31
C ARG A 196 5.48 0.18 -24.28
N SER A 197 4.74 -0.53 -23.43
CA SER A 197 4.93 -1.94 -23.04
C SER A 197 6.15 -2.31 -22.18
N ILE A 198 5.84 -2.65 -20.92
CA ILE A 198 5.95 -4.05 -20.46
C ILE A 198 4.69 -4.31 -19.64
N ASP A 199 3.73 -4.97 -20.29
CA ASP A 199 2.56 -5.54 -19.64
C ASP A 199 3.02 -6.70 -18.76
N TRP A 200 2.73 -6.59 -17.47
CA TRP A 200 2.74 -7.73 -16.55
C TRP A 200 1.28 -8.23 -16.47
N ASP A 201 0.83 -8.90 -17.54
CA ASP A 201 -0.44 -9.64 -17.51
C ASP A 201 -0.19 -11.05 -16.99
N GLY A 202 -1.04 -11.52 -16.08
CA GLY A 202 -0.90 -12.84 -15.50
C GLY A 202 -1.53 -13.06 -14.12
N ASN A 203 -2.78 -12.61 -13.94
CA ASN A 203 -3.91 -13.43 -13.45
C ASN A 203 -4.86 -12.60 -12.57
N ARG A 204 -5.98 -12.23 -13.20
CA ARG A 204 -7.12 -11.54 -12.60
C ARG A 204 -7.91 -12.53 -11.75
N ASN A 205 -7.74 -12.43 -10.42
CA ASN A 205 -8.86 -12.62 -9.51
C ASN A 205 -8.57 -11.90 -8.17
N VAL A 206 -8.36 -10.59 -8.24
CA VAL A 206 -8.21 -9.75 -7.06
C VAL A 206 -9.47 -8.91 -6.97
N GLY A 207 -10.24 -9.12 -5.89
CA GLY A 207 -11.44 -8.32 -5.62
C GLY A 207 -11.10 -6.83 -5.66
N ARG A 208 -11.96 -6.05 -6.34
CA ARG A 208 -11.82 -4.61 -6.61
C ARG A 208 -11.28 -3.76 -5.44
N GLY A 209 -11.48 -4.17 -4.19
CA GLY A 209 -11.00 -3.45 -3.00
C GLY A 209 -9.48 -3.53 -2.72
N SER A 210 -8.75 -4.53 -3.22
CA SER A 210 -7.31 -4.66 -2.95
C SER A 210 -6.45 -3.77 -3.86
N ASP A 211 -6.88 -3.57 -5.12
CA ASP A 211 -6.16 -2.73 -6.08
C ASP A 211 -6.27 -1.24 -5.73
N GLU A 212 -7.35 -0.84 -5.05
CA GLU A 212 -7.60 0.54 -4.63
C GLU A 212 -6.73 0.95 -3.42
N ILE A 213 -6.49 0.03 -2.47
CA ILE A 213 -5.56 0.26 -1.34
C ILE A 213 -4.12 0.43 -1.85
N SER A 214 -3.70 -0.35 -2.84
CA SER A 214 -2.38 -0.18 -3.45
C SER A 214 -2.23 1.14 -4.21
N ARG A 215 -3.30 1.63 -4.85
CA ARG A 215 -3.35 2.97 -5.48
C ARG A 215 -3.33 4.10 -4.45
N ILE A 216 -4.01 3.95 -3.32
CA ILE A 216 -4.02 4.95 -2.26
C ILE A 216 -2.69 5.04 -1.52
N LEU A 217 -2.01 3.90 -1.28
CA LEU A 217 -0.63 3.91 -0.77
C LEU A 217 0.37 4.55 -1.74
N ALA A 218 0.02 4.68 -3.03
CA ALA A 218 0.81 5.39 -4.03
C ALA A 218 0.40 6.88 -4.15
N ASN A 219 -0.87 7.24 -3.90
CA ASN A 219 -1.39 8.61 -4.01
C ASN A 219 -1.32 9.44 -2.71
N ILE A 220 -0.87 8.86 -1.60
CA ILE A 220 -0.58 9.60 -0.33
C ILE A 220 0.72 10.45 -0.44
N ASP A 221 1.35 10.50 -1.61
CA ASP A 221 2.61 11.18 -1.90
C ASP A 221 2.45 12.49 -2.72
N GLU A 222 1.24 13.00 -2.99
CA GLU A 222 1.00 14.21 -3.83
C GLU A 222 0.53 15.49 -3.09
N GLU A 223 0.59 15.56 -1.76
CA GLU A 223 0.44 16.82 -1.00
C GLU A 223 1.64 17.10 -0.09
#